data_AF-A0A430LBT7-F1
#
_entry.id   AF-A0A430LBT7-F1
#
_cell.length_a   1.000
_cell.length_b   1.000
_cell.length_c   1.000
_cell.angle_alpha   90.00
_cell.angle_beta   90.00
_cell.angle_gamma   90.00
#
_symmetry.space_group_name_H-M   'P 1'
#
loop_
_entity.id
_entity.type
_entity.pdbx_description
1 polymer ?
#
loop_
_entity_poly.entity_id
_entity_poly.type
_entity_poly.pdbx_seq_one_letter_code
_entity_poly.pdbx_strand_id
1 'polypeptide(L)'
;MSLSPALGPRPLSSRELEQAVRELAQYLSAANAQFSISGGAASVLVRRYHGLRSRVTEDIDLVVQPTPTIDGEKISAWLLQNYPNSFVAQIVHGVSLPALAFKRSDGSIKKVDIEIFDMKAWPHRPQYDLNNTDNKITMVDILGTQVPVFSPH
;
A
#
# COMPACT_ATOMS: atom_id res chain seq x y z
N MET A 1 10.39 -20.69 -34.06
CA MET A 1 9.89 -20.83 -32.67
C MET A 1 10.34 -19.60 -31.90
N SER A 2 9.43 -18.68 -31.59
CA SER A 2 9.73 -17.48 -30.79
C SER A 2 9.44 -17.82 -29.33
N LEU A 3 10.47 -17.77 -28.48
CA LEU A 3 10.32 -17.84 -27.04
C LEU A 3 9.60 -16.57 -26.59
N SER A 4 8.38 -16.71 -26.07
CA SER A 4 7.72 -15.60 -25.36
C SER A 4 8.60 -15.19 -24.18
N PRO A 5 8.93 -13.90 -24.01
CA PRO A 5 9.66 -13.46 -22.84
C PRO A 5 8.82 -13.78 -21.61
N ALA A 6 9.45 -14.30 -20.55
CA ALA A 6 8.81 -14.41 -19.25
C ALA A 6 8.28 -13.01 -18.88
N LEU A 7 6.97 -12.83 -18.92
CA LEU A 7 6.33 -11.58 -18.55
C LEU A 7 6.66 -11.34 -17.08
N GLY A 8 7.44 -10.30 -16.81
CA GLY A 8 7.59 -9.77 -15.46
C GLY A 8 6.22 -9.49 -14.84
N PRO A 9 6.15 -9.29 -13.51
CA PRO A 9 4.89 -9.04 -12.83
C PRO A 9 4.10 -7.94 -13.55
N ARG A 10 2.89 -8.26 -13.98
CA ARG A 10 2.06 -7.30 -14.73
C ARG A 10 1.68 -6.14 -13.77
N PRO A 11 1.93 -4.87 -14.14
CA PRO A 11 1.57 -3.73 -13.31
C PRO A 11 0.08 -3.71 -12.94
N LEU A 12 -0.25 -3.00 -11.87
CA LEU A 12 -1.65 -2.81 -11.48
C LEU A 12 -2.36 -1.90 -12.48
N SER A 13 -3.55 -2.30 -12.92
CA SER A 13 -4.47 -1.33 -13.51
C SER A 13 -4.93 -0.34 -12.44
N SER A 14 -5.36 0.87 -12.83
CA SER A 14 -5.87 1.86 -11.86
C SER A 14 -7.01 1.31 -11.01
N ARG A 15 -7.91 0.49 -11.58
CA ARG A 15 -9.01 -0.15 -10.85
C ARG A 15 -8.53 -1.19 -9.85
N GLU A 16 -7.50 -1.96 -10.21
CA GLU A 16 -6.88 -2.93 -9.29
C GLU A 16 -6.19 -2.24 -8.13
N LEU A 17 -5.48 -1.15 -8.39
CA LEU A 17 -4.87 -0.33 -7.34
C LEU A 17 -5.93 0.25 -6.41
N GLU A 18 -6.99 0.85 -6.94
CA GLU A 18 -8.09 1.40 -6.14
C GLU A 18 -8.74 0.33 -5.27
N GLN A 19 -8.99 -0.86 -5.82
CA GLN A 19 -9.54 -1.97 -5.06
C GLN A 19 -8.59 -2.42 -3.94
N ALA A 20 -7.31 -2.64 -4.27
CA ALA A 20 -6.30 -3.07 -3.30
C ALA A 20 -6.12 -2.05 -2.17
N VAL A 21 -6.05 -0.76 -2.50
CA VAL A 21 -5.90 0.32 -1.51
C VAL A 21 -7.16 0.44 -0.65
N ARG A 22 -8.35 0.31 -1.22
CA ARG A 22 -9.60 0.31 -0.45
C ARG A 22 -9.64 -0.84 0.55
N GLU A 23 -9.31 -2.06 0.10
CA GLU A 23 -9.29 -3.25 0.97
C GLU A 23 -8.24 -3.11 2.06
N LEU A 24 -7.02 -2.70 1.71
CA LEU A 24 -5.95 -2.43 2.67
C LEU A 24 -6.37 -1.40 3.72
N ALA A 25 -7.02 -0.30 3.33
CA ALA A 25 -7.50 0.71 4.25
C ALA A 25 -8.50 0.17 5.28
N GLN A 26 -9.35 -0.78 4.89
CA GLN A 26 -10.29 -1.44 5.81
C GLN A 26 -9.54 -2.30 6.85
N TYR A 27 -8.53 -3.05 6.41
CA TYR A 27 -7.71 -3.86 7.31
C TYR A 27 -6.89 -3.01 8.28
N LEU A 28 -6.24 -1.94 7.80
CA LEU A 28 -5.48 -1.02 8.64
C LEU A 28 -6.38 -0.28 9.65
N SER A 29 -7.60 0.08 9.26
CA SER A 29 -8.59 0.65 10.17
C SER A 29 -8.99 -0.33 11.28
N ALA A 30 -9.17 -1.62 10.95
CA ALA A 30 -9.47 -2.66 11.93
C ALA A 30 -8.28 -2.92 12.89
N ALA A 31 -7.04 -2.65 12.46
CA ALA A 31 -5.85 -2.66 13.32
C ALA A 31 -5.73 -1.42 14.21
N ASN A 32 -6.65 -0.44 14.09
CA ASN A 32 -6.56 0.88 14.71
C ASN A 32 -5.23 1.61 14.38
N ALA A 33 -4.72 1.40 13.16
CA ALA A 33 -3.50 2.03 12.68
C ALA A 33 -3.81 3.38 12.04
N GLN A 34 -3.13 4.44 12.49
CA GLN A 34 -3.04 5.68 11.73
C GLN A 34 -1.99 5.46 10.62
N PHE A 35 -2.36 5.72 9.36
CA PHE A 35 -1.51 5.48 8.22
C PHE A 35 -1.68 6.53 7.12
N SER A 36 -0.78 6.53 6.14
CA SER A 36 -0.90 7.28 4.89
C SER A 36 -0.25 6.51 3.75
N ILE A 37 -0.95 6.38 2.61
CA ILE A 37 -0.37 5.80 1.39
C ILE A 37 0.70 6.74 0.86
N SER A 38 1.82 6.15 0.40
CA SER A 38 3.01 6.87 -0.05
C SER A 38 3.51 6.32 -1.41
N GLY A 39 4.67 6.79 -1.86
CA GLY A 39 5.39 6.23 -3.01
C GLY A 39 4.61 6.19 -4.33
N GLY A 40 4.77 5.09 -5.06
CA GLY A 40 4.18 4.91 -6.39
C GLY A 40 2.65 4.96 -6.37
N ALA A 41 2.05 4.22 -5.43
CA ALA A 41 0.60 4.18 -5.23
C ALA A 41 0.02 5.57 -4.94
N ALA A 42 0.61 6.33 -4.02
CA ALA A 42 0.16 7.70 -3.73
C ALA A 42 0.19 8.59 -4.98
N SER A 43 1.28 8.51 -5.76
CA SER A 43 1.41 9.29 -6.99
C SER A 43 0.28 9.01 -7.98
N VAL A 44 -0.10 7.74 -8.16
CA VAL A 44 -1.20 7.34 -9.06
C VAL A 44 -2.54 7.86 -8.54
N LEU A 45 -2.81 7.70 -7.24
CA LEU A 45 -4.08 8.10 -6.62
C LEU A 45 -4.28 9.62 -6.65
N VAL A 46 -3.25 10.40 -6.31
CA VAL A 46 -3.31 11.88 -6.35
C VAL A 46 -3.48 12.38 -7.79
N ARG A 47 -2.75 11.81 -8.76
CA ARG A 47 -2.93 12.18 -10.17
C ARG A 47 -4.35 11.94 -10.66
N ARG A 48 -4.93 10.78 -10.32
CA ARG A 48 -6.33 10.47 -10.63
C ARG A 48 -7.28 11.47 -9.99
N TYR A 49 -7.09 11.77 -8.71
CA TYR A 49 -7.91 12.73 -7.97
C TYR A 49 -7.93 14.12 -8.65
N HIS A 50 -6.81 14.54 -9.24
CA HIS A 50 -6.70 15.79 -9.98
C HIS A 50 -6.97 15.69 -11.50
N GLY A 51 -7.45 14.55 -12.02
CA GLY A 51 -7.72 14.36 -13.46
C GLY A 51 -6.46 14.39 -14.35
N LEU A 52 -5.30 14.12 -13.78
CA LEU A 52 -4.01 14.13 -14.48
C LEU A 52 -3.70 12.79 -15.14
N ARG A 53 -2.76 12.79 -16.10
CA ARG A 53 -2.29 11.57 -16.76
C ARG A 53 -1.79 10.54 -15.74
N SER A 54 -2.40 9.36 -15.79
CA SER A 54 -2.10 8.24 -14.89
C SER A 54 -0.69 7.69 -15.10
N ARG A 55 -0.14 7.10 -14.03
CA ARG A 55 1.08 6.28 -14.02
C ARG A 55 0.71 4.87 -13.53
N VAL A 56 1.64 3.94 -13.62
CA VAL A 56 1.48 2.58 -13.10
C VAL A 56 2.45 2.35 -11.93
N THR A 57 2.09 1.40 -11.08
CA THR A 57 2.85 0.92 -9.92
C THR A 57 2.55 -0.57 -9.77
N GLU A 58 3.40 -1.29 -9.04
CA GLU A 58 3.30 -2.75 -8.88
C GLU A 58 2.95 -3.18 -7.45
N ASP A 59 3.11 -2.25 -6.52
CA ASP A 59 3.13 -2.36 -5.07
C ASP A 59 2.35 -1.21 -4.41
N ILE A 60 2.23 -1.27 -3.08
CA ILE A 60 1.66 -0.20 -2.26
C ILE A 60 2.64 0.10 -1.12
N ASP A 61 3.22 1.28 -1.17
CA ASP A 61 4.00 1.84 -0.06
C ASP A 61 3.08 2.59 0.90
N LEU A 62 3.26 2.41 2.20
CA LEU A 62 2.55 3.21 3.21
C LEU A 62 3.40 3.47 4.44
N VAL A 63 3.10 4.58 5.10
CA VAL A 63 3.66 4.92 6.40
C VAL A 63 2.60 4.68 7.46
N VAL A 64 2.97 4.06 8.58
CA VAL A 64 2.16 3.99 9.80
C VAL A 64 2.73 4.89 10.89
N GLN A 65 1.87 5.55 11.65
CA GLN A 65 2.30 6.29 12.83
C GLN A 65 2.58 5.30 13.97
N PRO A 66 3.83 5.18 14.45
CA PRO A 66 4.13 4.26 15.52
C PRO A 66 3.50 4.72 16.84
N THR A 67 3.04 3.74 17.61
CA THR A 67 2.60 3.87 19.01
C THR A 67 3.35 2.82 19.85
N PRO A 68 3.19 2.75 21.19
CA PRO A 68 3.79 1.67 21.97
C PRO A 68 3.40 0.27 21.48
N THR A 69 2.19 0.12 20.89
CA THR A 69 1.63 -1.16 20.46
C THR A 69 1.60 -1.36 18.95
N ILE A 70 1.84 -0.31 18.14
CA ILE A 70 1.78 -0.36 16.67
C ILE A 70 3.09 0.16 16.08
N ASP A 71 3.67 -0.58 15.15
CA ASP A 71 4.75 -0.15 14.25
C ASP A 71 4.63 -0.96 12.94
N GLY A 72 5.47 -0.67 11.94
CA GLY A 72 5.34 -1.29 10.61
C GLY A 72 5.49 -2.81 10.65
N GLU A 73 6.43 -3.31 11.46
CA GLU A 73 6.64 -4.75 11.67
C GLU A 73 5.41 -5.41 12.30
N LYS A 74 4.86 -4.82 13.36
CA LYS A 74 3.65 -5.37 14.02
C LYS A 74 2.43 -5.36 13.10
N ILE A 75 2.25 -4.33 12.28
CA ILE A 75 1.15 -4.29 11.30
C ILE A 75 1.34 -5.38 10.24
N SER A 76 2.56 -5.55 9.74
CA SER A 76 2.88 -6.62 8.80
C SER A 76 2.52 -8.00 9.37
N ALA A 77 2.99 -8.29 10.59
CA ALA A 77 2.68 -9.54 11.28
C ALA A 77 1.17 -9.70 11.53
N TRP A 78 0.49 -8.63 11.95
CA TRP A 78 -0.94 -8.65 12.23
C TRP A 78 -1.79 -8.95 10.98
N LEU A 79 -1.46 -8.37 9.82
CA LEU A 79 -2.15 -8.64 8.56
C LEU A 79 -2.04 -10.12 8.17
N LEU A 80 -0.83 -10.68 8.25
CA LEU A 80 -0.55 -12.09 7.94
C LEU A 80 -1.26 -13.06 8.89
N GLN A 81 -1.33 -12.71 10.18
CA GLN A 81 -1.94 -13.57 11.21
C GLN A 81 -3.47 -13.51 11.18
N ASN A 82 -4.06 -12.32 11.02
CA ASN A 82 -5.51 -12.13 11.16
C ASN A 82 -6.28 -12.31 9.84
N TYR A 83 -5.61 -12.15 8.70
CA TYR A 83 -6.24 -12.26 7.38
C TYR A 83 -5.45 -13.17 6.44
N PRO A 84 -5.16 -14.43 6.83
CA PRO A 84 -4.33 -15.35 6.04
C PRO A 84 -4.95 -15.74 4.68
N ASN A 85 -6.25 -15.52 4.49
CA ASN A 85 -6.93 -15.73 3.20
C ASN A 85 -6.78 -14.55 2.23
N SER A 86 -6.45 -13.36 2.76
CA SER A 86 -6.27 -12.14 1.97
C SER A 86 -4.79 -11.79 1.82
N PHE A 87 -3.96 -12.10 2.82
CA PHE A 87 -2.54 -11.77 2.83
C PHE A 87 -1.68 -13.01 2.83
N VAL A 88 -0.62 -12.96 2.01
CA VAL A 88 0.42 -13.98 1.95
C VAL A 88 1.78 -13.34 2.21
N ALA A 89 2.67 -14.07 2.87
CA ALA A 89 4.05 -13.62 3.04
C ALA A 89 4.82 -13.75 1.71
N GLN A 90 5.55 -12.71 1.32
CA GLN A 90 6.49 -12.72 0.20
C GLN A 90 7.88 -12.33 0.68
N ILE A 91 8.90 -13.05 0.22
CA ILE A 91 10.29 -12.69 0.50
C ILE A 91 10.79 -11.76 -0.60
N VAL A 92 10.98 -10.50 -0.26
CA VAL A 92 11.53 -9.47 -1.14
C VAL A 92 12.88 -9.06 -0.56
N HIS A 93 13.96 -9.26 -1.31
CA HIS A 93 15.34 -8.98 -0.87
C HIS A 93 15.72 -9.58 0.50
N GLY A 94 15.18 -10.74 0.85
CA GLY A 94 15.44 -11.42 2.13
C GLY A 94 14.54 -10.95 3.29
N VAL A 95 13.64 -10.00 3.05
CA VAL A 95 12.66 -9.51 4.02
C VAL A 95 11.28 -10.10 3.71
N SER A 96 10.58 -10.58 4.74
CA SER A 96 9.20 -11.06 4.61
C SER A 96 8.23 -9.88 4.67
N LEU A 97 7.58 -9.59 3.55
CA LEU A 97 6.55 -8.56 3.41
C LEU A 97 5.16 -9.19 3.27
N PRO A 98 4.10 -8.52 3.75
CA PRO A 98 2.74 -8.93 3.47
C PRO A 98 2.39 -8.53 2.03
N ALA A 99 1.76 -9.44 1.30
CA ALA A 99 1.19 -9.14 -0.01
C ALA A 99 -0.31 -9.41 -0.01
N LEU A 100 -1.08 -8.41 -0.43
CA LEU A 100 -2.52 -8.56 -0.62
C LEU A 100 -2.78 -9.36 -1.89
N ALA A 101 -3.47 -10.49 -1.75
CA ALA A 101 -3.80 -11.39 -2.83
C ALA A 101 -5.28 -11.29 -3.21
N PHE A 102 -5.56 -11.01 -4.48
CA PHE A 102 -6.93 -11.04 -5.00
C PHE A 102 -6.99 -11.73 -6.37
N LYS A 103 -8.17 -12.26 -6.68
CA LYS A 103 -8.43 -12.96 -7.94
C LYS A 103 -8.90 -11.96 -9.01
N ARG A 104 -8.18 -11.92 -10.13
CA ARG A 104 -8.55 -11.19 -11.34
C ARG A 104 -9.72 -11.85 -12.05
N SER A 105 -10.39 -11.12 -12.94
CA SER A 105 -11.50 -11.63 -13.74
C SER A 105 -11.13 -12.79 -14.65
N ASP A 106 -9.85 -12.88 -15.06
CA ASP A 106 -9.30 -14.00 -15.83
C ASP A 106 -8.98 -15.23 -14.97
N GLY A 107 -9.26 -15.16 -13.66
CA GLY A 107 -9.02 -16.22 -12.69
C GLY A 107 -7.60 -16.26 -12.12
N SER A 108 -6.66 -15.45 -12.64
CA SER A 108 -5.31 -15.35 -12.10
C SER A 108 -5.30 -14.68 -10.73
N ILE A 109 -4.37 -15.08 -9.86
CA ILE A 109 -4.15 -14.42 -8.58
C ILE A 109 -3.11 -13.32 -8.77
N LYS A 110 -3.49 -12.08 -8.48
CA LYS A 110 -2.56 -10.96 -8.37
C LYS A 110 -2.19 -10.80 -6.89
N LYS A 111 -0.90 -10.74 -6.63
CA LYS A 111 -0.33 -10.34 -5.35
C LYS A 111 0.20 -8.93 -5.48
N VAL A 112 -0.07 -8.10 -4.48
CA VAL A 112 0.39 -6.72 -4.37
C VAL A 112 1.20 -6.61 -3.10
N ASP A 113 2.50 -6.40 -3.25
CA ASP A 113 3.39 -6.24 -2.11
C ASP A 113 3.04 -4.95 -1.37
N ILE A 114 3.00 -5.03 -0.04
CA ILE A 114 2.69 -3.91 0.83
C ILE A 114 3.96 -3.56 1.61
N GLU A 115 4.60 -2.46 1.24
CA GLU A 115 5.77 -1.95 1.94
C GLU A 115 5.34 -0.99 3.05
N ILE A 116 5.65 -1.35 4.30
CA ILE A 116 5.19 -0.62 5.48
C ILE A 116 6.39 0.03 6.16
N PHE A 117 6.35 1.36 6.22
CA PHE A 117 7.36 2.18 6.85
C PHE A 117 6.83 2.82 8.13
N ASP A 118 7.72 3.16 9.05
CA ASP A 118 7.39 3.97 10.23
C ASP A 118 8.60 4.80 10.67
N MET A 119 8.34 5.89 11.40
CA MET A 119 9.38 6.80 11.91
C MET A 119 10.32 6.15 12.93
N LYS A 120 9.90 5.11 13.65
CA LYS A 120 10.72 4.46 14.67
C LYS A 120 11.83 3.63 14.02
N ALA A 121 11.53 2.93 12.93
CA ALA A 121 12.51 2.22 12.11
C ALA A 121 13.35 3.16 11.23
N TRP A 122 12.78 4.31 10.82
CA TRP A 122 13.42 5.27 9.93
C TRP A 122 13.51 6.69 10.52
N PRO A 123 14.21 6.89 11.65
CA PRO A 123 14.20 8.16 12.39
C PRO A 123 14.83 9.34 11.63
N HIS A 124 15.62 9.07 10.59
CA HIS A 124 16.22 10.08 9.72
C HIS A 124 15.30 10.51 8.55
N ARG A 125 14.08 9.97 8.48
CA ARG A 125 13.06 10.32 7.49
C ARG A 125 11.91 11.06 8.16
N PRO A 126 12.07 12.35 8.53
CA PRO A 126 11.05 13.11 9.23
C PRO A 126 9.73 13.22 8.45
N GLN A 127 9.75 12.99 7.13
CA GLN A 127 8.55 12.91 6.30
C GLN A 127 7.64 11.71 6.64
N TYR A 128 8.11 10.75 7.45
CA TYR A 128 7.31 9.61 7.91
C TYR A 128 6.57 9.89 9.23
N ASP A 129 6.72 11.09 9.81
CA ASP A 129 5.95 11.46 11.01
C ASP A 129 4.57 11.98 10.62
N LEU A 130 3.53 11.16 10.77
CA LEU A 130 2.15 11.55 10.44
C LEU A 130 1.56 12.55 11.44
N ASN A 131 2.23 12.79 12.58
CA ASN A 131 1.86 13.84 13.52
C ASN A 131 2.52 15.19 13.21
N ASN A 132 3.54 15.21 12.34
CA ASN A 132 4.14 16.45 11.88
C ASN A 132 3.19 17.14 10.89
N THR A 133 2.72 18.34 11.25
CA THR A 133 1.77 19.10 10.43
C THR A 133 2.31 19.57 9.09
N ASP A 134 3.63 19.53 8.89
CA ASP A 134 4.27 19.82 7.60
C ASP A 134 4.12 18.66 6.62
N ASN A 135 3.94 17.44 7.11
CA ASN A 135 3.70 16.25 6.31
C ASN A 135 2.22 16.18 5.92
N LYS A 136 1.84 16.95 4.90
CA LYS A 136 0.45 17.08 4.46
C LYS A 136 -0.12 15.74 3.98
N ILE A 137 -1.33 15.43 4.45
CA ILE A 137 -2.11 14.26 4.05
C ILE A 137 -3.40 14.75 3.40
N THR A 138 -3.73 14.17 2.25
CA THR A 138 -4.98 14.40 1.52
C THR A 138 -5.86 13.17 1.65
N MET A 139 -7.14 13.36 1.98
CA MET A 139 -8.13 12.27 1.94
C MET A 139 -8.62 12.11 0.50
N VAL A 140 -8.35 10.94 -0.09
CA VAL A 140 -8.77 10.61 -1.46
C VAL A 140 -9.96 9.65 -1.39
N ASP A 141 -11.02 9.94 -2.14
CA ASP A 141 -12.14 9.02 -2.30
C ASP A 141 -11.78 7.88 -3.26
N ILE A 142 -11.69 6.67 -2.70
CA ILE A 142 -11.38 5.44 -3.41
C ILE A 142 -12.57 4.50 -3.27
N LEU A 143 -13.40 4.48 -4.32
CA LEU A 143 -14.58 3.63 -4.43
C LEU A 143 -15.53 3.77 -3.22
N GLY A 144 -15.72 5.00 -2.73
CA GLY A 144 -16.58 5.32 -1.59
C GLY A 144 -15.87 5.28 -0.22
N THR A 145 -14.59 4.91 -0.18
CA THR A 145 -13.78 4.90 1.05
C THR A 145 -12.82 6.09 1.04
N GLN A 146 -12.83 6.88 2.11
CA GLN A 146 -11.84 7.95 2.33
C GLN A 146 -10.52 7.32 2.77
N VAL A 147 -9.47 7.49 1.96
CA VAL A 147 -8.14 6.94 2.24
C VAL A 147 -7.12 8.06 2.40
N PRO A 148 -6.32 8.06 3.48
CA PRO A 148 -5.24 9.03 3.66
C PRO A 148 -4.08 8.74 2.69
N VAL A 149 -3.64 9.77 1.96
CA VAL A 149 -2.54 9.71 1.00
C VAL A 149 -1.64 10.92 1.22
N PHE A 150 -0.31 10.75 1.17
CA PHE A 150 0.60 11.89 1.23
C PHE A 150 0.30 12.90 0.11
N SER A 151 0.21 14.17 0.50
CA SER A 151 0.00 15.29 -0.40
C SER A 151 1.23 15.53 -1.29
N PRO A 152 1.05 16.03 -2.52
CA PRO A 152 2.16 16.45 -3.38
C PRO A 152 2.80 17.80 -2.98
N HIS A 153 2.30 18.44 -1.91
CA HIS A 153 2.69 19.77 -1.44
C HIS A 153 3.36 19.71 -0.08
#